data_AF-A0A930K5U2-F1
#
_entry.id   AF-A0A930K5U2-F1
#
_cell.length_a   1.000
_cell.length_b   1.000
_cell.length_c   1.000
_cell.angle_alpha   90.00
_cell.angle_beta   90.00
_cell.angle_gamma   90.00
#
_symmetry.space_group_name_H-M   'P 1'
#
loop_
_entity.id
_entity.type
_entity.pdbx_description
1 polymer ?
#
loop_
_entity_poly.entity_id
_entity_poly.type
_entity_poly.pdbx_seq_one_letter_code
_entity_poly.pdbx_strand_id
1 'polypeptide(L)'
;VYVMRCDFGWADLGTWHGVYESLSKKDGDNVVIDSDVILEDAANNIIKLSKGKLGVINGLDGYIIAEKDNVLLICKKEDSSALVRKYVNEVQIKKGEEFV
;
A
#
# COMPACT_ATOMS: atom_id res chain seq x y z
N VAL A 1 0.41 18.04 -33.57
CA VAL A 1 0.27 17.53 -32.18
C VAL A 1 -1.08 17.98 -31.67
N TYR A 2 -1.94 17.07 -31.21
CA TYR A 2 -3.26 17.37 -30.66
C TYR A 2 -3.31 16.88 -29.21
N VAL A 3 -3.91 17.68 -28.33
CA VAL A 3 -4.09 17.37 -26.90
C VAL A 3 -5.57 17.56 -26.57
N MET A 4 -6.17 16.57 -25.91
CA MET A 4 -7.56 16.58 -25.48
C MET A 4 -7.58 16.73 -23.94
N ARG A 5 -8.30 17.74 -23.43
CA ARG A 5 -8.50 17.91 -21.98
C ARG A 5 -9.58 16.93 -21.51
N CYS A 6 -9.25 16.10 -20.53
CA CYS A 6 -10.20 15.26 -19.80
C CYS A 6 -10.23 15.73 -18.33
N ASP A 7 -11.42 15.94 -17.78
CA ASP A 7 -11.66 16.26 -16.37
C ASP A 7 -11.81 14.97 -15.55
N PHE A 8 -10.72 14.21 -15.45
CA PHE A 8 -10.58 13.16 -14.43
C PHE A 8 -9.33 13.49 -13.60
N GLY A 9 -9.43 13.40 -12.28
CA GLY A 9 -8.30 13.60 -11.37
C GLY A 9 -7.22 12.57 -11.65
N TRP A 10 -6.23 12.96 -12.44
CA TRP A 10 -5.09 12.12 -12.75
C TRP A 10 -4.08 12.27 -11.61
N ALA A 11 -4.01 11.26 -10.74
CA ALA A 11 -2.91 11.13 -9.80
C ALA A 11 -1.82 10.32 -10.49
N ASP A 12 -0.63 10.90 -10.64
CA ASP A 12 0.59 10.19 -11.04
C ASP A 12 0.74 8.94 -10.17
N LEU A 13 0.46 7.75 -10.73
CA LEU A 13 0.65 6.44 -10.09
C LEU A 13 2.15 6.10 -9.91
N GLY A 14 3.01 7.11 -9.71
CA GLY A 14 4.43 6.98 -9.42
C GLY A 14 4.76 7.02 -7.92
N THR A 15 3.83 7.46 -7.08
CA THR A 15 4.03 7.56 -5.63
C THR A 15 2.76 7.12 -4.91
N TRP A 16 2.89 6.12 -4.04
CA TRP A 16 1.85 5.70 -3.08
C TRP A 16 1.28 6.89 -2.28
N HIS A 17 2.01 8.01 -2.22
CA HIS A 17 1.58 9.29 -1.67
C HIS A 17 0.32 9.88 -2.34
N GLY A 18 0.17 9.81 -3.68
CA GLY A 18 -1.01 10.35 -4.37
C GLY A 18 -2.27 9.50 -4.21
N VAL A 19 -2.09 8.19 -4.07
CA VAL A 19 -3.19 7.26 -3.70
C VAL A 19 -3.59 7.50 -2.25
N TYR A 20 -2.63 7.82 -1.37
CA TYR A 20 -2.89 8.15 0.02
C TYR A 20 -3.74 9.43 0.16
N GLU A 21 -3.38 10.53 -0.48
CA GLU A 21 -4.15 11.79 -0.38
C GLU A 21 -5.57 11.66 -0.94
N SER A 22 -5.76 10.85 -1.98
CA SER A 22 -7.09 10.67 -2.60
C SER A 22 -8.01 9.73 -1.82
N LEU A 23 -7.47 8.81 -1.01
CA LEU A 23 -8.25 7.84 -0.24
C LEU A 23 -8.35 8.18 1.26
N SER A 24 -7.40 8.95 1.82
CA SER A 24 -7.48 9.37 3.21
C SER A 24 -8.59 10.42 3.37
N LYS A 25 -9.58 10.11 4.21
CA LYS A 25 -10.70 11.04 4.47
C LYS A 25 -10.37 12.08 5.53
N LYS A 26 -9.31 11.86 6.33
CA LYS A 26 -8.79 12.73 7.40
C LYS A 26 -7.30 12.43 7.66
N ASP A 27 -6.56 13.43 8.14
CA ASP A 27 -5.24 13.23 8.77
C ASP A 27 -5.37 12.28 9.97
N GLY A 28 -4.47 11.30 10.09
CA GLY A 28 -4.51 10.28 11.14
C GLY A 28 -5.22 8.98 10.77
N ASP A 29 -5.97 8.95 9.67
CA ASP A 29 -6.86 7.83 9.35
C ASP A 29 -6.12 6.64 8.72
N ASN A 30 -6.60 5.44 9.01
CA ASN A 30 -6.13 4.23 8.34
C ASN A 30 -6.82 4.11 6.98
N VAL A 31 -6.03 3.98 5.92
CA VAL A 31 -6.54 3.80 4.56
C VAL A 31 -6.68 2.31 4.28
N VAL A 32 -7.90 1.80 4.29
CA VAL A 32 -8.21 0.40 3.97
C VAL A 32 -8.75 0.30 2.55
N ILE A 33 -8.08 -0.46 1.67
CA ILE A 33 -8.42 -0.55 0.25
C ILE A 33 -9.03 -1.93 -0.06
N ASP A 34 -10.36 -2.04 -0.10
CA ASP A 34 -11.07 -3.26 -0.52
C ASP A 34 -10.51 -4.51 0.18
N SER A 35 -10.54 -4.48 1.52
CA SER A 35 -9.95 -5.46 2.45
C SER A 35 -10.79 -5.57 3.71
N ASP A 36 -10.84 -6.76 4.31
CA ASP A 36 -11.50 -6.99 5.60
C ASP A 36 -10.46 -6.94 6.72
N VAL A 37 -10.59 -5.97 7.63
CA VAL A 37 -9.59 -5.73 8.68
C VAL A 37 -10.22 -5.30 10.00
N ILE A 38 -9.61 -5.76 11.09
CA ILE A 38 -9.83 -5.27 12.46
C ILE A 38 -8.58 -4.49 12.86
N LEU A 39 -8.79 -3.23 13.24
CA LEU A 39 -7.74 -2.31 13.64
C LEU A 39 -7.93 -1.94 15.12
N GLU A 40 -6.89 -2.11 15.91
CA GLU A 40 -6.84 -1.73 17.32
C GLU A 40 -5.56 -0.91 17.57
N ASP A 41 -5.63 0.20 18.29
CA ASP A 41 -4.47 1.08 18.54
C ASP A 41 -3.57 1.34 17.31
N ALA A 42 -4.18 1.54 16.14
CA ALA A 42 -3.48 1.65 14.87
C ALA A 42 -3.86 2.96 14.15
N ALA A 43 -2.89 3.68 13.62
CA ALA A 43 -3.08 4.99 12.98
C ALA A 43 -2.22 5.15 11.71
N ASN A 44 -2.62 6.04 10.81
CA ASN A 44 -1.84 6.42 9.61
C ASN A 44 -1.39 5.25 8.70
N ASN A 45 -2.05 4.09 8.78
CA ASN A 45 -1.63 2.92 8.00
C ASN A 45 -2.29 2.89 6.62
N ILE A 46 -1.65 2.23 5.66
CA ILE A 46 -2.22 1.88 4.36
C ILE A 46 -2.33 0.38 4.27
N ILE A 47 -3.54 -0.15 4.09
CA ILE A 47 -3.80 -1.57 4.16
C ILE A 47 -4.50 -2.05 2.88
N LYS A 48 -3.85 -2.98 2.20
CA LYS A 48 -4.41 -3.75 1.09
C LYS A 48 -4.16 -5.22 1.33
N LEU A 49 -5.23 -5.99 1.54
CA LEU A 49 -5.22 -7.44 1.63
C LEU A 49 -5.95 -8.05 0.43
N SER A 50 -5.67 -9.33 0.18
CA SER A 50 -6.38 -10.12 -0.80
C SER A 50 -7.81 -10.40 -0.33
N LYS A 51 -8.74 -10.51 -1.27
CA LYS A 51 -10.14 -10.82 -0.95
C LYS A 51 -10.26 -12.17 -0.26
N GLY A 52 -11.16 -12.26 0.72
CA GLY A 52 -11.42 -13.50 1.47
C GLY A 52 -10.47 -13.75 2.65
N LYS A 53 -9.59 -12.78 2.98
CA LYS A 53 -8.78 -12.80 4.21
C LYS A 53 -9.19 -11.68 5.15
N LEU A 54 -9.18 -11.99 6.45
CA LEU A 54 -9.34 -11.03 7.54
C LEU A 54 -7.97 -10.70 8.12
N GLY A 55 -7.60 -9.42 8.13
CA GLY A 55 -6.40 -8.94 8.81
C GLY A 55 -6.71 -8.39 10.20
N VAL A 56 -5.92 -8.75 11.22
CA VAL A 56 -6.01 -8.13 12.54
C VAL A 56 -4.70 -7.38 12.79
N ILE A 57 -4.78 -6.07 12.94
CA ILE A 57 -3.63 -5.18 13.07
C ILE A 57 -3.77 -4.39 14.36
N ASN A 58 -2.76 -4.50 15.21
CA ASN A 58 -2.71 -3.79 16.50
C ASN A 58 -1.38 -3.03 16.66
N GLY A 59 -1.44 -1.78 17.14
CA GLY A 59 -0.26 -1.01 17.55
C GLY A 59 0.61 -0.48 16.41
N LEU A 60 0.16 -0.55 15.16
CA LEU A 60 0.92 -0.03 14.01
C LEU A 60 0.57 1.42 13.74
N ASP A 61 1.58 2.27 13.62
CA ASP A 61 1.43 3.68 13.24
C ASP A 61 2.34 4.00 12.04
N GLY A 62 1.73 4.44 10.94
CA GLY A 62 2.47 4.90 9.76
C GLY A 62 3.07 3.78 8.90
N TYR A 63 2.43 2.61 8.84
CA TYR A 63 2.88 1.47 8.04
C TYR A 63 2.08 1.25 6.76
N ILE A 64 2.71 0.67 5.75
CA ILE A 64 2.08 0.11 4.55
C ILE A 64 2.04 -1.40 4.74
N ILE A 65 0.84 -1.95 4.77
CA ILE A 65 0.54 -3.38 4.78
C ILE A 65 -0.09 -3.73 3.43
N ALA A 66 0.66 -4.38 2.54
CA ALA A 66 0.20 -4.75 1.22
C ALA A 66 0.39 -6.25 0.99
N GLU A 67 -0.67 -6.94 0.63
CA GLU A 67 -0.66 -8.35 0.27
C GLU A 67 -1.00 -8.52 -1.22
N LYS A 68 -0.26 -9.41 -1.87
CA LYS A 68 -0.55 -9.89 -3.22
C LYS A 68 -0.18 -11.37 -3.31
N ASP A 69 -1.15 -12.21 -3.68
CA ASP A 69 -0.99 -13.66 -3.81
C ASP A 69 -0.45 -14.30 -2.52
N ASN A 70 0.81 -14.76 -2.53
CA ASN A 70 1.49 -15.38 -1.38
C ASN A 70 2.48 -14.44 -0.69
N VAL A 71 2.47 -13.15 -1.02
CA VAL A 71 3.43 -12.17 -0.53
C VAL A 71 2.71 -11.13 0.32
N LEU A 72 3.22 -10.93 1.53
CA LEU A 72 2.81 -9.87 2.44
C LEU A 72 4.00 -8.92 2.67
N LEU A 73 3.82 -7.66 2.31
CA LEU A 73 4.76 -6.58 2.55
C LEU A 73 4.27 -5.73 3.72
N ILE A 74 5.12 -5.53 4.72
CA ILE A 74 4.91 -4.60 5.82
C ILE A 74 6.14 -3.69 5.90
N CYS A 75 5.98 -2.40 5.62
CA CYS A 75 7.08 -1.43 5.69
C CYS A 75 6.59 -0.07 6.20
N LYS A 76 7.49 0.81 6.65
CA LYS A 76 7.07 2.16 7.06
C LYS A 76 6.70 2.99 5.84
N LYS A 77 5.73 3.89 5.98
CA LYS A 77 5.34 4.82 4.91
C LYS A 77 6.46 5.80 4.53
N GLU A 78 7.33 6.08 5.48
CA GLU A 78 8.55 6.88 5.29
C GLU A 78 9.55 6.20 4.34
N ASP A 79 9.47 4.88 4.20
CA ASP A 79 10.32 4.13 3.29
C ASP A 79 9.90 4.41 1.85
N SER A 80 10.76 5.13 1.12
CA SER A 80 10.52 5.54 -0.26
C SER A 80 10.24 4.35 -1.19
N SER A 81 9.54 4.59 -2.31
CA SER A 81 9.26 3.60 -3.37
C SER A 81 10.51 2.84 -3.87
N ALA A 82 11.70 3.42 -3.68
CA ALA A 82 13.00 2.77 -3.93
C ALA A 82 13.28 1.58 -3.00
N LEU A 83 12.92 1.66 -1.71
CA LEU A 83 13.11 0.58 -0.74
C LEU A 83 12.16 -0.59 -1.02
N VAL A 84 10.91 -0.30 -1.40
CA VAL A 84 9.96 -1.34 -1.83
C VAL A 84 10.52 -2.16 -3.00
N ARG A 85 11.07 -1.49 -4.03
CA ARG A 85 11.72 -2.18 -5.17
C ARG A 85 12.93 -3.00 -4.74
N LYS A 86 13.71 -2.51 -3.77
CA LYS A 86 14.84 -3.26 -3.20
C LYS A 86 14.36 -4.55 -2.53
N TYR A 87 13.28 -4.50 -1.74
CA TYR A 87 12.73 -5.69 -1.09
C TYR A 87 12.20 -6.71 -2.10
N VAL A 88 11.51 -6.27 -3.15
CA VAL A 88 11.06 -7.16 -4.24
C VAL A 88 12.25 -7.86 -4.91
N ASN A 89 13.32 -7.12 -5.23
CA ASN A 89 14.54 -7.70 -5.80
C ASN A 89 15.23 -8.68 -4.84
N GLU A 90 15.30 -8.37 -3.54
CA GLU A 90 15.88 -9.29 -2.55
C GLU A 90 15.07 -10.58 -2.41
N VAL A 91 13.74 -10.49 -2.47
CA VAL A 91 12.85 -11.67 -2.46
C VAL A 91 13.09 -12.52 -3.70
N GLN A 92 13.21 -11.91 -4.88
CA GLN A 92 13.53 -12.63 -6.13
C GLN A 92 14.85 -13.39 -6.02
N ILE A 93 15.89 -12.78 -5.45
CA ILE A 93 17.21 -13.39 -5.32
C ILE A 93 17.21 -14.51 -4.28
N LYS A 94 16.55 -14.32 -3.14
CA LYS A 94 16.60 -15.26 -2.01
C LYS A 94 15.62 -16.42 -2.13
N LYS A 95 14.48 -16.20 -2.79
CA LYS A 95 13.34 -17.14 -2.82
C LYS A 95 12.91 -17.52 -4.24
N GLY A 96 13.50 -16.94 -5.28
CA GLY A 96 13.16 -17.22 -6.68
C GLY A 96 11.96 -16.41 -7.19
N GLU A 97 11.50 -16.72 -8.39
CA GLU A 97 10.42 -15.98 -9.09
C GLU A 97 9.01 -16.29 -8.57
N GLU A 98 8.86 -17.22 -7.64
CA GLU A 98 7.55 -17.64 -7.11
C GLU A 98 6.85 -16.55 -6.27
N PHE A 99 7.59 -15.52 -5.86
CA PHE A 99 7.13 -14.45 -4.94
C PHE A 99 7.28 -13.03 -5.51
N VAL A 100 7.30 -12.87 -6.84
CA VAL A 100 7.47 -11.56 -7.53
C VAL A 100 6.32 -11.28 -8.50
#